data_AF-A0A2V5NTC6-F1
#
_entry.id   AF-A0A2V5NTC6-F1
#
_cell.length_a   1.000
_cell.length_b   1.000
_cell.length_c   1.000
_cell.angle_alpha   90.00
_cell.angle_beta   90.00
_cell.angle_gamma   90.00
#
_symmetry.space_group_name_H-M   'P 1'
#
loop_
_entity.id
_entity.type
_entity.pdbx_description
1 polymer ?
#
loop_
_entity_poly.entity_id
_entity_poly.type
_entity_poly.pdbx_seq_one_letter_code
_entity_poly.pdbx_strand_id
1 'polypeptide(L)'
;MKALSRLLILLAASGFFLAAARVDARTMLDLPGFSAAGLRVYLPADAYHKLTNEPVKAWLQLRGQIIDSKVAGARVIHSEGGGVYDKAAVQIANGMQLYTDVTASRLPPSVVVHVLIYQLPKGEHALAIAQDDSLGASNFIYSRSLRMRFLGLANQKAPAPGPKPKKK
;
A
#
# COMPACT_ATOMS: atom_id res chain seq x y z
N MET A 1 -6.31 -59.24 19.32
CA MET A 1 -6.65 -58.08 18.44
C MET A 1 -6.39 -56.75 19.16
N LYS A 2 -5.12 -56.36 19.39
CA LYS A 2 -4.76 -55.07 20.05
C LYS A 2 -3.41 -54.52 19.56
N ALA A 3 -3.10 -54.66 18.28
CA ALA A 3 -1.81 -54.24 17.72
C ALA A 3 -1.92 -53.31 16.48
N LEU A 4 -3.12 -52.77 16.19
CA LEU A 4 -3.33 -51.92 15.01
C LEU A 4 -3.49 -50.42 15.33
N SER A 5 -3.44 -50.02 16.60
CA SER A 5 -3.77 -48.65 17.03
C SER A 5 -2.54 -47.74 17.26
N ARG A 6 -1.32 -48.22 16.94
CA ARG A 6 -0.07 -47.46 17.16
C ARG A 6 0.59 -46.92 15.89
N LEU A 7 -0.02 -47.14 14.72
CA LEU A 7 0.56 -46.75 13.41
C LEU A 7 -0.08 -45.49 12.80
N LEU A 8 -0.73 -44.65 13.61
CA LEU A 8 -1.56 -43.53 13.12
C LEU A 8 -1.32 -42.19 13.85
N ILE A 9 -0.17 -42.06 14.55
CA ILE A 9 0.19 -40.83 15.29
C ILE A 9 1.51 -40.21 14.79
N LEU A 10 2.11 -40.74 13.70
CA LEU A 10 3.38 -40.22 13.16
C LEU A 10 3.23 -39.37 11.90
N LEU A 11 2.00 -39.02 11.49
CA LEU A 11 1.72 -38.29 10.24
C LEU A 11 1.03 -36.93 10.46
N ALA A 12 1.39 -36.20 11.52
CA ALA A 12 0.86 -34.86 11.78
C ALA A 12 1.93 -33.82 12.17
N ALA A 13 3.18 -34.08 11.83
CA ALA A 13 4.23 -33.05 11.77
C ALA A 13 4.38 -32.55 10.33
N SER A 14 3.25 -32.28 9.66
CA SER A 14 3.22 -31.40 8.50
C SER A 14 3.50 -29.99 8.99
N GLY A 15 4.78 -29.71 9.21
CA GLY A 15 5.30 -28.38 9.35
C GLY A 15 4.93 -27.60 8.09
N PHE A 16 3.81 -26.89 8.16
CA PHE A 16 3.53 -25.75 7.31
C PHE A 16 4.56 -24.68 7.66
N PHE A 17 5.79 -24.87 7.21
CA PHE A 17 6.65 -23.74 6.92
C PHE A 17 5.97 -23.06 5.72
N LEU A 18 5.12 -22.08 6.02
CA LEU A 18 4.85 -21.01 5.07
C LEU A 18 6.22 -20.47 4.69
N ALA A 19 6.69 -20.81 3.51
CA ALA A 19 7.76 -20.09 2.87
C ALA A 19 7.31 -18.63 2.86
N ALA A 20 7.93 -17.80 3.71
CA ALA A 20 7.84 -16.37 3.57
C ALA A 20 8.35 -16.11 2.16
N ALA A 21 7.42 -15.82 1.24
CA ALA A 21 7.76 -15.43 -0.11
C ALA A 21 8.82 -14.33 0.05
N ARG A 22 10.03 -14.59 -0.46
CA ARG A 22 11.03 -13.54 -0.58
C ARG A 22 10.35 -12.48 -1.42
N VAL A 23 9.91 -11.42 -0.78
CA VAL A 23 9.58 -10.17 -1.44
C VAL A 23 10.89 -9.82 -2.12
N ASP A 24 10.96 -10.01 -3.44
CA ASP A 24 12.02 -9.42 -4.25
C ASP A 24 12.19 -8.00 -3.75
N ALA A 25 13.42 -7.62 -3.41
CA ALA A 25 13.74 -6.36 -2.76
C ALA A 25 13.49 -5.19 -3.73
N ARG A 26 12.22 -4.99 -4.06
CA ARG A 26 11.71 -4.04 -5.03
C ARG A 26 11.71 -2.69 -4.34
N THR A 27 12.39 -1.74 -4.96
CA THR A 27 12.44 -0.37 -4.48
C THR A 27 11.27 0.43 -5.06
N MET A 28 11.10 1.68 -4.65
CA MET A 28 10.08 2.53 -5.26
C MET A 28 10.36 2.82 -6.75
N LEU A 29 11.61 2.70 -7.20
CA LEU A 29 12.00 2.95 -8.59
C LEU A 29 11.47 1.87 -9.55
N ASP A 30 11.19 0.69 -9.01
CA ASP A 30 10.73 -0.47 -9.77
C ASP A 30 9.19 -0.56 -9.86
N LEU A 31 8.48 0.43 -9.31
CA LEU A 31 7.01 0.43 -9.26
C LEU A 31 6.42 0.98 -10.56
N PRO A 32 5.53 0.23 -11.23
CA PRO A 32 4.95 0.69 -12.48
C PRO A 32 4.04 1.90 -12.25
N GLY A 33 4.21 2.92 -13.10
CA GLY A 33 3.41 4.15 -13.07
C GLY A 33 3.72 5.08 -11.89
N PHE A 34 4.75 4.81 -11.09
CA PHE A 34 5.16 5.66 -9.98
C PHE A 34 6.30 6.61 -10.40
N SER A 35 6.10 7.92 -10.23
CA SER A 35 7.13 8.92 -10.54
C SER A 35 8.00 9.23 -9.33
N ALA A 36 9.05 8.43 -9.12
CA ALA A 36 10.01 8.69 -8.05
C ALA A 36 10.76 10.02 -8.25
N ALA A 37 11.05 10.41 -9.50
CA ALA A 37 11.77 11.65 -9.80
C ALA A 37 11.07 12.90 -9.27
N GLY A 38 9.72 12.93 -9.29
CA GLY A 38 8.94 14.05 -8.77
C GLY A 38 9.11 14.26 -7.26
N LEU A 39 9.51 13.23 -6.50
CA LEU A 39 9.74 13.36 -5.06
C LEU A 39 10.97 14.18 -4.70
N ARG A 40 11.95 14.33 -5.60
CA ARG A 40 13.17 15.11 -5.35
C ARG A 40 12.89 16.56 -4.98
N VAL A 41 11.77 17.11 -5.46
CA VAL A 41 11.36 18.50 -5.19
C VAL A 41 10.70 18.64 -3.80
N TYR A 42 10.13 17.55 -3.27
CA TYR A 42 9.32 17.59 -2.05
C TYR A 42 10.00 17.00 -0.82
N LEU A 43 11.06 16.21 -1.01
CA LEU A 43 11.81 15.56 0.07
C LEU A 43 13.22 16.16 0.20
N PRO A 44 13.76 16.28 1.42
CA PRO A 44 15.19 16.52 1.62
C PRO A 44 16.02 15.45 0.90
N ALA A 45 17.18 15.83 0.37
CA ALA A 45 18.03 14.93 -0.43
C ALA A 45 18.33 13.60 0.29
N ASP A 46 18.70 13.65 1.56
CA ASP A 46 19.01 12.45 2.36
C ASP A 46 17.79 11.53 2.51
N ALA A 47 16.61 12.10 2.75
CA ALA A 47 15.37 11.36 2.89
C ALA A 47 14.94 10.73 1.56
N TYR A 48 15.10 11.47 0.45
CA TYR A 48 14.87 10.98 -0.90
C TYR A 48 15.77 9.77 -1.18
N HIS A 49 17.10 9.93 -1.05
CA HIS A 49 18.06 8.85 -1.32
C HIS A 49 17.81 7.61 -0.45
N LYS A 50 17.48 7.81 0.82
CA LYS A 50 17.15 6.72 1.73
C LYS A 50 15.90 5.97 1.27
N LEU A 51 14.79 6.68 1.04
CA LEU A 51 13.52 6.06 0.67
C LEU A 51 13.53 5.44 -0.73
N THR A 52 14.35 5.96 -1.65
CA THR A 52 14.50 5.37 -2.99
C THR A 52 15.24 4.06 -2.99
N ASN A 53 16.17 3.88 -2.05
CA ASN A 53 17.01 2.68 -1.97
C ASN A 53 16.48 1.64 -0.97
N GLU A 54 15.56 2.04 -0.09
CA GLU A 54 14.93 1.13 0.86
C GLU A 54 13.93 0.20 0.16
N PRO A 55 13.93 -1.12 0.47
CA PRO A 55 12.95 -2.05 -0.08
C PRO A 55 11.52 -1.70 0.37
N VAL A 56 10.59 -1.74 -0.59
CA VAL A 56 9.17 -1.57 -0.34
C VAL A 56 8.58 -2.92 0.08
N LYS A 57 8.11 -3.01 1.33
CA LYS A 57 7.50 -4.22 1.89
C LYS A 57 6.16 -4.56 1.25
N ALA A 58 5.36 -3.53 0.98
CA ALA A 58 4.08 -3.65 0.30
C ALA A 58 3.74 -2.34 -0.41
N TRP A 59 3.16 -2.45 -1.59
CA TRP A 59 2.67 -1.32 -2.36
C TRP A 59 1.16 -1.42 -2.54
N LEU A 60 0.48 -0.31 -2.26
CA LEU A 60 -0.94 -0.15 -2.53
C LEU A 60 -1.14 1.04 -3.47
N GLN A 61 -2.11 0.90 -4.36
CA GLN A 61 -2.62 2.02 -5.14
C GLN A 61 -4.09 2.23 -4.80
N LEU A 62 -4.45 3.49 -4.63
CA LEU A 62 -5.81 3.91 -4.38
C LEU A 62 -6.22 4.91 -5.44
N ARG A 63 -7.47 4.83 -5.88
CA ARG A 63 -8.09 5.85 -6.72
C ARG A 63 -9.09 6.64 -5.90
N GLY A 64 -8.99 7.96 -5.94
CA GLY A 64 -9.91 8.89 -5.30
C GLY A 64 -10.37 9.97 -6.28
N GLN A 65 -11.12 10.91 -5.74
CA GLN A 65 -11.57 12.12 -6.42
C GLN A 65 -10.99 13.33 -5.72
N ILE A 66 -10.74 14.41 -6.46
CA ILE A 66 -10.36 15.69 -5.88
C ILE A 66 -11.63 16.50 -5.65
N ILE A 67 -11.89 16.82 -4.38
CA ILE A 67 -13.00 17.67 -3.95
C ILE A 67 -12.43 18.67 -2.95
N ASP A 68 -12.65 19.97 -3.17
CA ASP A 68 -12.14 21.06 -2.31
C ASP A 68 -10.64 20.95 -2.01
N SER A 69 -9.84 20.68 -3.06
CA SER A 69 -8.38 20.50 -2.95
C SER A 69 -7.98 19.37 -1.99
N LYS A 70 -8.84 18.35 -1.85
CA LYS A 70 -8.58 17.16 -1.03
C LYS A 70 -8.94 15.89 -1.76
N VAL A 71 -8.26 14.81 -1.43
CA VAL A 71 -8.65 13.45 -1.83
C VAL A 71 -9.91 13.04 -1.06
N ALA A 72 -10.93 12.62 -1.79
CA ALA A 72 -12.19 12.11 -1.26
C ALA A 72 -12.56 10.78 -1.92
N GLY A 73 -13.29 9.94 -1.19
CA GLY A 73 -13.85 8.68 -1.72
C GLY A 73 -12.79 7.68 -2.18
N ALA A 74 -11.59 7.68 -1.57
CA ALA A 74 -10.48 6.82 -1.97
C ALA A 74 -10.83 5.33 -1.84
N ARG A 75 -10.52 4.54 -2.87
CA ARG A 75 -10.74 3.09 -2.93
C ARG A 75 -9.48 2.39 -3.39
N VAL A 76 -9.19 1.24 -2.83
CA VAL A 76 -8.02 0.43 -3.22
C VAL A 76 -8.25 -0.16 -4.61
N ILE A 77 -7.32 0.07 -5.53
CA ILE A 77 -7.30 -0.51 -6.88
C ILE A 77 -6.17 -1.54 -7.05
N HIS A 78 -5.13 -1.45 -6.22
CA HIS A 78 -4.06 -2.44 -6.10
C HIS A 78 -3.70 -2.59 -4.62
N SER A 79 -3.58 -3.83 -4.15
CA SER A 79 -3.16 -4.13 -2.78
C SER A 79 -2.12 -5.24 -2.76
N GLU A 80 -1.02 -4.97 -2.09
CA GLU A 80 -0.05 -5.98 -1.66
C GLU A 80 -0.10 -6.12 -0.14
N GLY A 81 0.41 -7.25 0.36
CA GLY A 81 0.35 -7.55 1.80
C GLY A 81 -0.97 -8.16 2.26
N GLY A 82 -1.76 -8.74 1.34
CA GLY A 82 -2.93 -9.55 1.67
C GLY A 82 -4.06 -8.78 2.36
N GLY A 83 -4.21 -7.49 2.08
CA GLY A 83 -5.28 -6.66 2.64
C GLY A 83 -5.01 -6.09 4.03
N VAL A 84 -3.86 -6.40 4.66
CA VAL A 84 -3.51 -5.93 6.02
C VAL A 84 -3.45 -4.41 6.09
N TYR A 85 -2.96 -3.76 5.03
CA TYR A 85 -2.73 -2.32 4.99
C TYR A 85 -3.89 -1.53 4.39
N ASP A 86 -4.87 -2.17 3.75
CA ASP A 86 -5.91 -1.52 2.94
C ASP A 86 -6.70 -0.48 3.73
N LYS A 87 -7.15 -0.84 4.94
CA LYS A 87 -7.91 0.07 5.79
C LYS A 87 -7.08 1.29 6.19
N ALA A 88 -5.83 1.08 6.56
CA ALA A 88 -4.93 2.17 6.92
C ALA A 88 -4.63 3.05 5.70
N ALA A 89 -4.40 2.46 4.54
CA ALA A 89 -4.13 3.17 3.30
C ALA A 89 -5.31 4.05 2.88
N VAL A 90 -6.55 3.55 2.94
CA VAL A 90 -7.76 4.33 2.67
C VAL A 90 -7.92 5.49 3.65
N GLN A 91 -7.61 5.28 4.94
CA GLN A 91 -7.65 6.35 5.94
C GLN A 91 -6.58 7.41 5.74
N ILE A 92 -5.38 7.00 5.30
CA ILE A 92 -4.30 7.95 4.99
C ILE A 92 -4.64 8.76 3.75
N ALA A 93 -5.17 8.10 2.72
CA ALA A 93 -5.53 8.68 1.43
C ALA A 93 -6.65 9.71 1.56
N ASN A 94 -7.73 9.38 2.27
CA ASN A 94 -8.85 10.31 2.43
C ASN A 94 -8.44 11.56 3.23
N GLY A 95 -8.84 12.71 2.73
CA GLY A 95 -8.51 14.01 3.30
C GLY A 95 -7.06 14.44 3.09
N MET A 96 -6.28 13.77 2.24
CA MET A 96 -4.99 14.29 1.75
C MET A 96 -5.21 15.62 1.05
N GLN A 97 -4.45 16.65 1.45
CA GLN A 97 -4.49 17.95 0.79
C GLN A 97 -3.70 17.88 -0.51
N LEU A 98 -4.26 18.48 -1.55
CA LEU A 98 -3.68 18.56 -2.88
C LEU A 98 -3.63 20.03 -3.27
N TYR A 99 -2.45 20.53 -3.63
CA TYR A 99 -2.38 21.79 -4.36
C TYR A 99 -2.61 21.50 -5.84
N THR A 100 -3.72 22.01 -6.37
CA THR A 100 -4.17 21.80 -7.75
C THR A 100 -4.95 23.01 -8.20
N ASP A 101 -4.71 23.43 -9.43
CA ASP A 101 -5.44 24.48 -10.16
C ASP A 101 -6.60 23.89 -10.98
N VAL A 102 -6.82 22.58 -10.91
CA VAL A 102 -7.92 21.91 -11.59
C VAL A 102 -9.23 22.37 -10.97
N THR A 103 -9.83 23.37 -11.59
CA THR A 103 -11.15 23.89 -11.24
C THR A 103 -12.23 22.85 -11.52
N ALA A 104 -13.20 22.76 -10.62
CA ALA A 104 -14.29 21.78 -10.67
C ALA A 104 -14.95 21.72 -12.06
N SER A 105 -14.72 20.63 -12.78
CA SER A 105 -15.52 20.23 -13.93
C SER A 105 -16.82 19.59 -13.44
N ARG A 106 -17.80 19.36 -14.34
CA ARG A 106 -19.05 18.64 -14.00
C ARG A 106 -18.80 17.28 -13.36
N LEU A 107 -17.64 16.68 -13.63
CA LEU A 107 -17.15 15.47 -12.98
C LEU A 107 -15.91 15.82 -12.15
N PRO A 108 -15.86 15.44 -10.86
CA PRO A 108 -14.65 15.61 -10.05
C PRO A 108 -13.47 14.89 -10.70
N PRO A 109 -12.30 15.55 -10.82
CA PRO A 109 -11.13 14.92 -11.41
C PRO A 109 -10.62 13.79 -10.51
N SER A 110 -10.08 12.74 -11.14
CA SER A 110 -9.54 11.58 -10.44
C SER A 110 -8.11 11.81 -9.99
N VAL A 111 -7.73 11.15 -8.90
CA VAL A 111 -6.37 11.17 -8.37
C VAL A 111 -5.97 9.75 -7.99
N VAL A 112 -4.72 9.39 -8.28
CA VAL A 112 -4.14 8.13 -7.82
C VAL A 112 -3.25 8.42 -6.61
N VAL A 113 -3.41 7.64 -5.56
CA VAL A 113 -2.57 7.72 -4.36
C VAL A 113 -1.76 6.43 -4.27
N HIS A 114 -0.44 6.55 -4.31
CA HIS A 114 0.47 5.46 -4.03
C HIS A 114 0.76 5.45 -2.53
N VAL A 115 0.56 4.30 -1.88
CA VAL A 115 0.92 4.07 -0.49
C VAL A 115 1.99 2.99 -0.44
N LEU A 116 3.20 3.40 -0.06
CA LEU A 116 4.37 2.54 0.04
C LEU A 116 4.62 2.18 1.49
N ILE A 117 4.68 0.90 1.80
CA ILE A 117 4.96 0.41 3.14
C ILE A 117 6.45 0.07 3.24
N TYR A 118 7.13 0.72 4.18
CA TYR A 118 8.55 0.52 4.48
C TYR A 118 8.72 -0.13 5.85
N GLN A 119 9.72 -0.99 5.96
CA GLN A 119 10.20 -1.53 7.23
C GLN A 119 11.41 -0.70 7.69
N LEU A 120 11.18 0.39 8.41
CA LEU A 120 12.25 1.25 8.92
C LEU A 120 12.65 0.83 10.35
N PRO A 121 13.77 1.33 10.92
CA PRO A 121 14.25 0.90 12.24
C PRO A 121 13.25 1.06 13.39
N LYS A 122 12.28 1.98 13.27
CA LYS A 122 11.23 2.21 14.29
C LYS A 122 9.96 1.38 14.05
N GLY A 123 9.94 0.54 13.01
CA GLY A 123 8.83 -0.33 12.62
C GLY A 123 8.29 0.01 11.24
N GLU A 124 7.02 -0.28 11.01
CA GLU A 124 6.39 -0.09 9.69
C GLU A 124 5.92 1.36 9.50
N HIS A 125 6.26 1.92 8.34
CA HIS A 125 5.84 3.26 7.95
C HIS A 125 5.15 3.23 6.58
N ALA A 126 4.03 3.93 6.47
CA ALA A 126 3.36 4.21 5.21
C ALA A 126 3.79 5.58 4.69
N LEU A 127 4.31 5.62 3.46
CA LEU A 127 4.51 6.84 2.68
C LEU A 127 3.39 6.92 1.64
N ALA A 128 2.51 7.90 1.77
CA ALA A 128 1.43 8.16 0.83
C ALA A 128 1.75 9.39 -0.01
N ILE A 129 1.55 9.27 -1.33
CA ILE A 129 1.85 10.29 -2.33
C ILE A 129 0.70 10.31 -3.32
N ALA A 130 0.14 11.49 -3.59
CA ALA A 130 -0.88 11.64 -4.63
C ALA A 130 -0.26 12.10 -5.95
N GLN A 131 -0.65 11.43 -7.02
CA GLN A 131 -0.19 11.65 -8.37
C GLN A 131 -1.41 11.91 -9.27
N ASP A 132 -1.21 12.76 -10.27
CA ASP A 132 -2.21 12.98 -11.29
C ASP A 132 -2.39 11.69 -12.13
N ASP A 133 -3.64 11.32 -12.41
CA ASP A 133 -4.01 10.12 -13.19
C ASP A 133 -4.43 10.49 -14.62
N SER A 134 -4.29 11.77 -15.01
CA SER A 134 -4.63 12.22 -16.35
C SER A 134 -3.54 11.87 -17.38
N LEU A 135 -3.99 11.64 -18.62
CA LEU A 135 -3.12 11.25 -19.74
C LEU A 135 -2.07 12.34 -19.99
N GLY A 136 -0.79 11.97 -19.95
CA GLY A 136 0.33 12.89 -20.11
C GLY A 136 0.79 13.59 -18.83
N ALA A 137 0.02 13.50 -17.74
CA ALA A 137 0.35 14.09 -16.44
C ALA A 137 0.71 13.04 -15.37
N SER A 138 0.75 11.76 -15.73
CA SER A 138 1.04 10.64 -14.82
C SER A 138 2.41 10.68 -14.13
N ASN A 139 3.26 11.66 -14.45
CA ASN A 139 4.53 11.87 -13.77
C ASN A 139 4.47 12.98 -12.70
N PHE A 140 3.36 13.71 -12.60
CA PHE A 140 3.20 14.83 -11.68
C PHE A 140 2.65 14.39 -10.33
N ILE A 141 3.42 14.69 -9.29
CA ILE A 141 3.01 14.55 -7.90
C ILE A 141 2.37 15.87 -7.46
N TYR A 142 1.17 15.80 -6.89
CA TYR A 142 0.51 16.98 -6.34
C TYR A 142 1.32 17.53 -5.16
N SER A 143 1.54 18.84 -5.15
CA SER A 143 2.17 19.48 -3.99
C SER A 143 1.28 19.35 -2.75
N ARG A 144 1.91 19.31 -1.55
CA ARG A 144 1.28 19.01 -0.24
C ARG A 144 0.64 17.63 -0.10
N SER A 145 0.77 16.75 -1.09
CA SER A 145 0.23 15.41 -1.05
C SER A 145 1.13 14.36 -0.40
N LEU A 146 2.27 14.75 0.17
CA LEU A 146 3.17 13.80 0.82
C LEU A 146 2.78 13.61 2.28
N ARG A 147 2.49 12.37 2.67
CA ARG A 147 2.23 12.00 4.07
C ARG A 147 3.04 10.78 4.46
N MET A 148 3.68 10.84 5.61
CA MET A 148 4.31 9.68 6.22
C MET A 148 3.62 9.36 7.54
N ARG A 149 3.25 8.10 7.75
CA ARG A 149 2.57 7.66 8.98
C ARG A 149 3.21 6.38 9.51
N PHE A 150 3.52 6.36 10.80
CA PHE A 150 3.88 5.13 11.50
C PHE A 150 2.64 4.25 11.66
N LEU A 151 2.75 2.99 11.24
CA LEU A 151 1.62 2.05 11.22
C LEU A 151 1.53 1.20 12.50
N GLY A 152 2.67 0.80 13.08
CA GLY A 152 2.67 -0.04 14.28
C GLY A 152 1.96 -1.39 14.11
N LEU A 153 1.79 -1.88 12.88
CA LEU A 153 0.98 -3.07 12.55
C LEU A 153 1.74 -4.40 12.64
N ALA A 154 2.99 -4.39 13.09
CA ALA A 154 3.84 -5.59 13.20
C ALA A 154 3.21 -6.75 14.01
N ASN A 155 2.10 -6.53 14.72
CA ASN A 155 1.36 -7.54 15.49
C ASN A 155 -0.14 -7.71 15.11
N GLN A 156 -0.64 -7.07 14.05
CA GLN A 156 -2.04 -7.26 13.64
C GLN A 156 -2.18 -8.43 12.65
N LYS A 157 -2.78 -9.53 13.12
CA LYS A 157 -3.17 -10.68 12.30
C LYS A 157 -4.16 -10.22 11.22
N ALA A 158 -3.87 -10.55 9.96
CA ALA A 158 -4.75 -10.25 8.84
C ALA A 158 -6.20 -10.69 9.12
N PRO A 159 -7.22 -9.90 8.73
CA PRO A 159 -8.61 -10.31 8.87
C PRO A 159 -8.83 -11.63 8.12
N ALA A 160 -9.43 -12.60 8.78
CA ALA A 160 -9.71 -13.90 8.19
C ALA A 160 -10.52 -13.74 6.89
N PRO A 161 -10.23 -14.52 5.83
CA PRO A 161 -10.99 -14.45 4.60
C PRO A 161 -12.47 -14.68 4.89
N GLY A 162 -13.31 -13.74 4.44
CA GLY A 162 -14.74 -13.76 4.69
C GLY A 162 -15.40 -15.08 4.24
N PRO A 163 -16.51 -15.47 4.87
CA PRO A 163 -17.17 -16.73 4.57
C PRO A 163 -17.57 -16.79 3.10
N LYS A 164 -17.15 -17.86 2.41
CA LYS A 164 -17.55 -18.11 1.01
C LYS A 164 -19.08 -18.10 0.90
N PRO A 165 -19.65 -17.46 -0.14
CA PRO A 165 -21.09 -17.39 -0.32
C PRO A 165 -21.66 -18.81 -0.42
N LYS A 166 -22.64 -19.13 0.44
CA LYS A 166 -23.43 -20.36 0.31
C LYS A 166 -24.20 -20.28 -0.99
N LYS A 167 -23.88 -21.15 -1.95
CA LYS A 167 -24.74 -21.40 -3.11
C LYS A 167 -26.11 -21.83 -2.58
N LYS A 168 -27.15 -21.11 -2.98
CA LYS A 168 -28.55 -21.51 -2.82
C LYS A 168 -28.88 -22.61 -3.82
#